data_AF-A0A1N6VXY2-F1
#
_entry.id   AF-A0A1N6VXY2-F1
#
_cell.length_a   1.000
_cell.length_b   1.000
_cell.length_c   1.000
_cell.angle_alpha   90.00
_cell.angle_beta   90.00
_cell.angle_gamma   90.00
#
_symmetry.space_group_name_H-M   'P 1'
#
loop_
_entity.id
_entity.type
_entity.pdbx_description
1 polymer ?
#
loop_
_entity_poly.entity_id
_entity_poly.type
_entity_poly.pdbx_seq_one_letter_code
_entity_poly.pdbx_strand_id
1 'polypeptide(L)'
;MKQNSILIYLLIIIFIALSCKSNDYIVYYNKVNEIDSLYRIANQPEKAIKQYRKLFKKYTPKNQERIKEYETYIKLADQHQKDFGGKKSLYKLIPLIAPYEGSYGSYFGLFKKYGIDSTEVKQRIADWKKGLNKRLVDSFSIAFVRDQAEGRRNPQLMEKNDRINAQLLKWTFENYGYPSVQRIGLIGNDGVFMPMHPLFSHMIGEKEYSYFKTKMLEYIKSGDCIPKDYANMVDRHNLQIDKVEMPYGSYPSYSAIIDTIKVNRNRKKIGLPALKRISKVQKK
;
A
#
# COMPACT_ATOMS: atom_id res chain seq x y z
N MET A 1 1.62 -8.63 -48.01
CA MET A 1 0.96 -7.97 -46.86
C MET A 1 0.84 -8.84 -45.60
N LYS A 2 0.39 -10.12 -45.67
CA LYS A 2 0.21 -10.98 -44.47
C LYS A 2 1.50 -11.27 -43.66
N GLN A 3 2.65 -11.44 -44.30
CA GLN A 3 3.93 -11.72 -43.60
C GLN A 3 4.42 -10.54 -42.74
N ASN A 4 4.28 -9.30 -43.22
CA ASN A 4 4.68 -8.11 -42.47
C ASN A 4 3.79 -7.89 -41.24
N SER A 5 2.51 -8.26 -41.30
CA SER A 5 1.60 -8.20 -40.15
C SER A 5 1.99 -9.19 -39.06
N ILE A 6 2.37 -10.43 -39.41
CA ILE A 6 2.79 -11.47 -38.45
C ILE A 6 4.08 -11.05 -37.72
N LEU A 7 5.04 -10.45 -38.43
CA LEU A 7 6.29 -9.97 -37.85
C LEU A 7 6.05 -8.82 -36.84
N ILE A 8 5.12 -7.91 -37.15
CA ILE A 8 4.71 -6.82 -36.23
C ILE A 8 4.02 -7.38 -34.98
N TYR A 9 3.13 -8.36 -35.11
CA TYR A 9 2.49 -9.01 -33.96
C TYR A 9 3.51 -9.75 -33.07
N LEU A 10 4.48 -10.45 -33.67
CA LEU A 10 5.57 -11.10 -32.93
C LEU A 10 6.46 -10.09 -32.22
N LEU A 11 6.80 -8.98 -32.86
CA LEU A 11 7.58 -7.90 -32.24
C LEU A 11 6.84 -7.23 -31.09
N ILE A 12 5.52 -7.04 -31.19
CA ILE A 12 4.67 -6.52 -30.10
C ILE A 12 4.62 -7.51 -28.93
N ILE A 13 4.44 -8.81 -29.20
CA ILE A 13 4.44 -9.85 -28.16
C ILE A 13 5.81 -9.94 -27.46
N ILE A 14 6.90 -9.86 -28.21
CA ILE A 14 8.28 -9.84 -27.68
C ILE A 14 8.52 -8.55 -26.88
N PHE A 15 8.03 -7.39 -27.32
CA PHE A 15 8.13 -6.14 -26.55
C PHE A 15 7.35 -6.20 -25.23
N ILE A 16 6.16 -6.80 -25.25
CA ILE A 16 5.34 -7.02 -24.04
C ILE A 16 6.03 -8.01 -23.09
N ALA A 17 6.61 -9.09 -23.64
CA ALA A 17 7.34 -10.10 -22.86
C ALA A 17 8.66 -9.55 -22.27
N LEU A 18 9.39 -8.72 -23.00
CA LEU A 18 10.65 -8.11 -22.53
C LEU A 18 10.40 -6.91 -21.59
N SER A 19 9.24 -6.25 -21.67
CA SER A 19 8.87 -5.13 -20.80
C SER A 19 8.36 -5.57 -19.41
N CYS A 20 8.14 -6.86 -19.18
CA CYS A 20 7.59 -7.39 -17.94
C CYS A 20 8.67 -8.01 -17.02
N LYS A 21 9.72 -7.26 -16.70
CA LYS A 21 10.38 -7.49 -15.40
C LYS A 21 9.46 -6.91 -14.34
N SER A 22 8.55 -7.74 -13.79
CA SER A 22 7.82 -7.36 -12.59
C SER A 22 8.86 -7.09 -11.50
N ASN A 23 9.11 -5.82 -11.20
CA ASN A 23 10.08 -5.49 -10.18
C ASN A 23 9.53 -5.97 -8.83
N ASP A 24 10.30 -6.80 -8.11
CA ASP A 24 9.92 -7.25 -6.77
C ASP A 24 9.87 -6.04 -5.81
N TYR A 25 8.67 -5.67 -5.39
CA TYR A 25 8.46 -4.55 -4.48
C TYR A 25 8.94 -4.82 -3.06
N ILE A 26 9.27 -6.05 -2.66
CA ILE A 26 9.97 -6.32 -1.39
C ILE A 26 11.34 -5.62 -1.41
N VAL A 27 12.04 -5.63 -2.55
CA VAL A 27 13.31 -4.90 -2.73
C VAL A 27 13.07 -3.40 -2.64
N TYR A 28 11.99 -2.91 -3.25
CA TYR A 28 11.59 -1.51 -3.16
C TYR A 28 11.34 -1.08 -1.71
N TYR A 29 10.51 -1.80 -0.96
CA TYR A 29 10.15 -1.45 0.41
C TYR A 29 11.37 -1.50 1.33
N ASN A 30 12.22 -2.51 1.20
CA ASN A 30 13.49 -2.57 1.91
C ASN A 30 14.38 -1.36 1.57
N LYS A 31 14.41 -0.93 0.31
CA LYS A 31 15.18 0.25 -0.07
C LYS A 31 14.60 1.54 0.50
N VAL A 32 13.28 1.71 0.49
CA VAL A 32 12.61 2.83 1.16
C VAL A 32 12.98 2.84 2.65
N ASN A 33 13.00 1.68 3.30
CA ASN A 33 13.35 1.56 4.71
C ASN A 33 14.78 2.00 5.01
N GLU A 34 15.74 1.63 4.16
CA GLU A 34 17.12 2.09 4.25
C GLU A 34 17.22 3.61 4.08
N ILE A 35 16.54 4.17 3.07
CA ILE A 35 16.62 5.60 2.75
C ILE A 35 16.00 6.45 3.87
N ASP A 36 14.84 6.05 4.39
CA ASP A 36 14.21 6.76 5.49
C ASP A 36 15.06 6.69 6.77
N SER A 37 15.83 5.61 6.98
CA SER A 37 16.79 5.52 8.08
C SER A 37 17.97 6.48 7.89
N LEU A 38 18.51 6.60 6.66
CA LEU A 38 19.53 7.60 6.33
C LEU A 38 19.03 9.03 6.59
N TYR A 39 17.78 9.31 6.24
CA TYR A 39 17.19 10.62 6.45
C TYR A 39 16.90 10.89 7.94
N ARG A 40 16.06 10.08 8.58
CA ARG A 40 15.52 10.40 9.92
C ARG A 40 16.44 10.04 11.08
N ILE A 41 17.34 9.08 10.89
CA ILE A 41 18.21 8.57 11.97
C ILE A 41 19.64 9.09 11.79
N ALA A 42 20.21 8.92 10.59
CA ALA A 42 21.57 9.38 10.31
C ALA A 42 21.64 10.88 9.99
N ASN A 43 20.49 11.56 9.80
CA ASN A 43 20.40 12.97 9.44
C ASN A 43 21.17 13.32 8.16
N GLN A 44 21.06 12.48 7.13
CA GLN A 44 21.76 12.64 5.84
C GLN A 44 20.77 12.92 4.68
N PRO A 45 20.12 14.10 4.64
CA PRO A 45 19.05 14.40 3.68
C PRO A 45 19.55 14.39 2.22
N GLU A 46 20.74 14.91 1.92
CA GLU A 46 21.27 14.90 0.54
C GLU A 46 21.52 13.49 -0.01
N LYS A 47 22.04 12.60 0.82
CA LYS A 47 22.22 11.19 0.47
C LYS A 47 20.86 10.51 0.28
N ALA A 48 19.88 10.83 1.13
CA ALA A 48 18.52 10.32 0.99
C ALA A 48 17.87 10.76 -0.33
N ILE A 49 17.99 12.04 -0.71
CA ILE A 49 17.51 12.58 -1.99
C ILE A 49 18.11 11.82 -3.17
N LYS A 50 19.45 11.61 -3.17
CA LYS A 50 20.14 10.87 -4.24
C LYS A 50 19.63 9.43 -4.36
N GLN A 51 19.39 8.76 -3.23
CA GLN A 51 18.90 7.38 -3.22
C GLN A 51 17.43 7.29 -3.64
N TYR A 52 16.56 8.20 -3.17
CA TYR A 52 15.17 8.28 -3.63
C TYR A 52 15.08 8.54 -5.12
N ARG A 53 15.87 9.48 -5.66
CA ARG A 53 15.92 9.74 -7.12
C ARG A 53 16.28 8.49 -7.91
N LYS A 54 17.23 7.67 -7.42
CA LYS A 54 17.56 6.38 -8.05
C LYS A 54 16.41 5.38 -7.94
N LEU A 55 15.76 5.30 -6.78
CA LEU A 55 14.66 4.38 -6.53
C LEU A 55 13.47 4.67 -7.45
N PHE A 56 13.04 5.94 -7.55
CA PHE A 56 11.87 6.33 -8.34
C PHE A 56 12.12 6.42 -9.85
N LYS A 57 13.36 6.23 -10.31
CA LYS A 57 13.66 5.93 -11.71
C LYS A 57 13.32 4.48 -12.07
N LYS A 58 13.39 3.56 -11.11
CA LYS A 58 13.15 2.12 -11.31
C LYS A 58 11.74 1.68 -10.92
N TYR A 59 11.17 2.28 -9.87
CA TYR A 59 9.89 1.87 -9.31
C TYR A 59 8.88 3.00 -9.34
N THR A 60 7.62 2.64 -9.60
CA THR A 60 6.49 3.53 -9.34
C THR A 60 6.34 3.68 -7.82
N PRO A 61 6.23 4.91 -7.29
CA PRO A 61 6.04 5.11 -5.86
C PRO A 61 4.70 4.52 -5.39
N LYS A 62 4.68 3.91 -4.20
CA LYS A 62 3.46 3.34 -3.60
C LYS A 62 3.01 4.07 -2.33
N ASN A 63 3.94 4.70 -1.61
CA ASN A 63 3.77 5.17 -0.22
C ASN A 63 3.47 3.99 0.73
N GLN A 64 4.33 3.79 1.72
CA GLN A 64 4.06 2.83 2.79
C GLN A 64 3.26 3.47 3.92
N GLU A 65 2.62 2.64 4.73
CA GLU A 65 2.04 3.12 5.98
C GLU A 65 3.14 3.76 6.85
N ARG A 66 2.92 5.00 7.29
CA ARG A 66 3.85 5.85 8.08
C ARG A 66 5.10 6.35 7.34
N ILE A 67 5.40 5.87 6.13
CA ILE A 67 6.48 6.40 5.30
C ILE A 67 5.84 6.90 4.01
N LYS A 68 5.71 8.22 3.88
CA LYS A 68 5.23 8.85 2.65
C LYS A 68 6.43 9.12 1.75
N GLU A 69 7.08 8.07 1.23
CA GLU A 69 8.42 8.18 0.65
C GLU A 69 8.50 9.15 -0.53
N TYR A 70 7.47 9.20 -1.38
CA TYR A 70 7.50 10.05 -2.57
C TYR A 70 7.30 11.52 -2.22
N GLU A 71 6.39 11.78 -1.29
CA GLU A 71 6.21 13.11 -0.69
C GLU A 71 7.50 13.57 -0.02
N THR A 72 8.11 12.71 0.81
CA THR A 72 9.34 13.01 1.55
C THR A 72 10.45 13.38 0.58
N TYR A 73 10.61 12.61 -0.51
CA TYR A 73 11.58 12.92 -1.56
C TYR A 73 11.34 14.29 -2.20
N ILE A 74 10.11 14.59 -2.60
CA ILE A 74 9.79 15.87 -3.24
C ILE A 74 10.09 17.03 -2.28
N LYS A 75 9.62 16.95 -1.03
CA LYS A 75 9.84 18.00 -0.01
C LYS A 75 11.33 18.22 0.26
N LEU A 76 12.09 17.14 0.46
CA LEU A 76 13.53 17.24 0.71
C LEU A 76 14.28 17.81 -0.49
N ALA A 77 13.96 17.34 -1.70
CA ALA A 77 14.60 17.86 -2.90
C ALA A 77 14.31 19.35 -3.09
N ASP A 78 13.06 19.78 -2.89
CA ASP A 78 12.66 21.19 -2.95
C ASP A 78 13.44 22.06 -1.92
N GLN A 79 13.48 21.62 -0.66
CA GLN A 79 14.17 22.31 0.43
C GLN A 79 15.68 22.45 0.18
N HIS A 80 16.31 21.44 -0.42
CA HIS A 80 17.73 21.43 -0.74
C HIS A 80 18.05 21.91 -2.17
N GLN A 81 17.08 22.55 -2.85
CA GLN A 81 17.24 23.09 -4.21
C GLN A 81 17.76 22.05 -5.21
N LYS A 82 17.33 20.79 -5.06
CA LYS A 82 17.64 19.69 -5.97
C LYS A 82 16.46 19.44 -6.90
N ASP A 83 16.77 19.19 -8.17
CA ASP A 83 15.75 18.81 -9.15
C ASP A 83 15.09 17.47 -8.81
N PHE A 84 13.77 17.51 -8.60
CA PHE A 84 12.91 16.34 -8.43
C PHE A 84 12.01 16.06 -9.62
N GLY A 85 12.11 16.82 -10.71
CA GLY A 85 11.29 16.70 -11.92
C GLY A 85 10.08 17.65 -12.01
N GLY A 86 9.98 18.62 -11.10
CA GLY A 86 8.98 19.70 -11.14
C GLY A 86 7.53 19.21 -11.27
N LYS A 87 6.75 19.88 -12.14
CA LYS A 87 5.31 19.65 -12.37
C LYS A 87 4.98 18.19 -12.68
N LYS A 88 5.82 17.49 -13.46
CA LYS A 88 5.62 16.06 -13.79
C LYS A 88 5.65 15.16 -12.55
N SER A 89 6.54 15.43 -11.60
CA SER A 89 6.62 14.66 -10.35
C SER A 89 5.49 15.03 -9.39
N LEU A 90 5.07 16.30 -9.37
CA LEU A 90 3.91 16.72 -8.57
C LEU A 90 2.62 16.05 -9.06
N TYR A 91 2.43 15.86 -10.36
CA TYR A 91 1.32 15.08 -10.88
C TYR A 91 1.34 13.62 -10.46
N LYS A 92 2.53 13.02 -10.32
CA LYS A 92 2.66 11.66 -9.77
C LYS A 92 2.35 11.61 -8.27
N LEU A 93 2.53 12.71 -7.54
CA LEU A 93 2.20 12.79 -6.12
C LEU A 93 0.68 12.87 -5.89
N ILE A 94 -0.07 13.56 -6.75
CA ILE A 94 -1.52 13.75 -6.61
C ILE A 94 -2.28 12.44 -6.35
N PRO A 95 -2.18 11.37 -7.17
CA PRO A 95 -2.92 10.13 -6.91
C PRO A 95 -2.47 9.40 -5.62
N LEU A 96 -1.27 9.67 -5.10
CA LEU A 96 -0.82 9.08 -3.83
C LEU A 96 -1.41 9.78 -2.61
N ILE A 97 -1.84 11.03 -2.74
CA ILE A 97 -2.48 11.81 -1.66
C ILE A 97 -4.00 11.91 -1.82
N ALA A 98 -4.52 11.72 -3.05
CA ALA A 98 -5.93 11.80 -3.38
C ALA A 98 -6.86 10.94 -2.50
N PRO A 99 -6.49 9.70 -2.10
CA PRO A 99 -7.34 8.90 -1.21
C PRO A 99 -7.59 9.52 0.17
N TYR A 100 -6.70 10.40 0.62
CA TYR A 100 -6.80 11.03 1.93
C TYR A 100 -7.47 12.39 1.77
N GLU A 101 -8.80 12.39 1.66
CA GLU A 101 -9.61 13.59 1.42
C GLU A 101 -9.21 14.74 2.36
N GLY A 102 -9.14 15.96 1.82
CA GLY A 102 -8.70 17.15 2.56
C GLY A 102 -7.18 17.30 2.76
N SER A 103 -6.38 16.23 2.60
CA SER A 103 -4.92 16.31 2.83
C SER A 103 -4.19 17.20 1.82
N TYR A 104 -4.73 17.37 0.62
CA TYR A 104 -4.12 18.14 -0.48
C TYR A 104 -3.93 19.63 -0.14
N GLY A 105 -4.71 20.19 0.79
CA GLY A 105 -4.55 21.58 1.24
C GLY A 105 -3.15 21.87 1.80
N SER A 106 -2.56 20.90 2.50
CA SER A 106 -1.20 21.00 3.05
C SER A 106 -0.09 21.06 1.98
N TYR A 107 -0.42 20.81 0.72
CA TYR A 107 0.53 20.84 -0.41
C TYR A 107 0.30 22.03 -1.34
N PHE A 108 -0.72 22.86 -1.10
CA PHE A 108 -1.09 23.92 -2.02
C PHE A 108 0.05 24.91 -2.26
N GLY A 109 0.81 25.27 -1.22
CA GLY A 109 1.99 26.13 -1.36
C GLY A 109 3.04 25.54 -2.32
N LEU A 110 3.29 24.24 -2.22
CA LEU A 110 4.23 23.52 -3.10
C LEU A 110 3.68 23.44 -4.54
N PHE A 111 2.42 23.08 -4.72
CA PHE A 111 1.80 23.03 -6.04
C PHE A 111 1.81 24.40 -6.73
N LYS A 112 1.42 25.46 -6.01
CA LYS A 112 1.42 26.84 -6.49
C LYS A 112 2.83 27.30 -6.87
N LYS A 113 3.85 26.99 -6.07
CA LYS A 113 5.28 27.29 -6.37
C LYS A 113 5.70 26.78 -7.74
N TYR A 114 5.13 25.65 -8.19
CA TYR A 114 5.43 25.00 -9.47
C TYR A 114 4.34 25.20 -10.53
N GLY A 115 3.48 26.21 -10.37
CA GLY A 115 2.49 26.58 -11.39
C GLY A 115 1.36 25.56 -11.56
N ILE A 116 0.94 24.92 -10.47
CA ILE A 116 -0.24 24.06 -10.42
C ILE A 116 -1.24 24.73 -9.48
N ASP A 117 -2.33 25.26 -10.02
CA ASP A 117 -3.37 25.88 -9.21
C ASP A 117 -4.30 24.85 -8.55
N SER A 118 -5.17 25.32 -7.65
CA SER A 118 -6.05 24.45 -6.86
C SER A 118 -7.13 23.79 -7.70
N THR A 119 -7.58 24.44 -8.77
CA THR A 119 -8.58 23.90 -9.70
C THR A 119 -7.97 22.73 -10.46
N GLU A 120 -6.73 22.86 -10.93
CA GLU A 120 -5.99 21.79 -11.60
C GLU A 120 -5.78 20.59 -10.67
N VAL A 121 -5.38 20.81 -9.40
CA VAL A 121 -5.25 19.74 -8.41
C VAL A 121 -6.60 19.03 -8.18
N LYS A 122 -7.67 19.79 -7.97
CA LYS A 122 -9.03 19.24 -7.77
C LYS A 122 -9.49 18.42 -8.96
N GLN A 123 -9.25 18.90 -10.18
CA GLN A 123 -9.61 18.18 -11.40
C GLN A 123 -8.89 16.83 -11.48
N ARG A 124 -7.58 16.80 -11.19
CA ARG A 124 -6.80 15.55 -11.20
C ARG A 124 -7.25 14.56 -10.12
N ILE A 125 -7.66 15.04 -8.95
CA ILE A 125 -8.26 14.20 -7.91
C ILE A 125 -9.61 13.64 -8.38
N ALA A 126 -10.44 14.46 -9.05
CA ALA A 126 -11.70 14.02 -9.61
C ALA A 126 -11.49 12.95 -10.71
N ASP A 127 -10.49 13.13 -11.57
CA ASP A 127 -10.14 12.15 -12.61
C ASP A 127 -9.62 10.84 -12.02
N TRP A 128 -8.80 10.92 -10.96
CA TRP A 128 -8.39 9.75 -10.19
C TRP A 128 -9.62 9.01 -9.62
N LYS A 129 -10.57 9.73 -9.02
CA LYS A 129 -11.80 9.14 -8.44
C LYS A 129 -12.67 8.46 -9.51
N LYS A 130 -12.75 9.04 -10.72
CA LYS A 130 -13.43 8.41 -11.87
C LYS A 130 -12.77 7.12 -12.34
N GLY A 131 -11.46 6.97 -12.11
CA GLY A 131 -10.69 5.77 -12.46
C GLY A 131 -10.87 4.59 -11.50
N LEU A 132 -11.56 4.78 -10.37
CA LEU A 132 -11.85 3.69 -9.43
C LEU A 132 -12.80 2.66 -10.05
N ASN A 133 -12.65 1.40 -9.63
CA ASN A 133 -13.53 0.33 -10.07
C ASN A 133 -14.86 0.41 -9.32
N LYS A 134 -15.88 1.02 -9.96
CA LYS A 134 -17.20 1.25 -9.36
C LYS A 134 -17.82 -0.01 -8.75
N ARG A 135 -17.78 -1.14 -9.46
CA ARG A 135 -18.32 -2.41 -8.93
C ARG A 135 -17.65 -2.81 -7.62
N LEU A 136 -16.33 -2.68 -7.54
CA LEU A 136 -15.61 -2.96 -6.30
C LEU A 136 -15.87 -1.90 -5.23
N VAL A 137 -15.96 -0.61 -5.58
CA VAL A 137 -16.35 0.45 -4.65
C VAL A 137 -17.70 0.12 -4.00
N ASP A 138 -18.71 -0.21 -4.80
CA ASP A 138 -20.04 -0.60 -4.30
C ASP A 138 -19.96 -1.83 -3.40
N SER A 139 -19.25 -2.87 -3.85
CA SER A 139 -19.14 -4.14 -3.13
C SER A 139 -18.43 -3.98 -1.78
N PHE A 140 -17.33 -3.23 -1.75
CA PHE A 140 -16.58 -3.00 -0.52
C PHE A 140 -17.27 -2.00 0.40
N SER A 141 -18.02 -1.03 -0.12
CA SER A 141 -18.85 -0.15 0.73
C SER A 141 -19.84 -0.98 1.55
N ILE A 142 -20.52 -1.94 0.91
CA ILE A 142 -21.42 -2.88 1.61
C ILE A 142 -20.64 -3.78 2.57
N ALA A 143 -19.48 -4.29 2.16
CA ALA A 143 -18.64 -5.15 3.00
C ALA A 143 -18.20 -4.45 4.29
N PHE A 144 -17.84 -3.16 4.23
CA PHE A 144 -17.42 -2.37 5.39
C PHE A 144 -18.59 -1.98 6.30
N VAL A 145 -19.75 -1.65 5.73
CA VAL A 145 -20.99 -1.48 6.54
C VAL A 145 -21.33 -2.77 7.29
N ARG A 146 -21.25 -3.91 6.59
CA ARG A 146 -21.48 -5.23 7.17
C ARG A 146 -20.44 -5.60 8.24
N ASP A 147 -19.17 -5.31 7.99
CA ASP A 147 -18.06 -5.59 8.91
C ASP A 147 -18.24 -4.90 10.27
N GLN A 148 -18.88 -3.73 10.28
CA GLN A 148 -19.11 -2.90 11.47
C GLN A 148 -20.53 -3.00 12.03
N ALA A 149 -21.38 -3.87 11.45
CA ALA A 149 -22.77 -4.02 11.87
C ALA A 149 -22.88 -4.33 13.38
N GLU A 150 -23.80 -3.64 14.06
CA GLU A 150 -24.02 -3.74 15.51
C GLU A 150 -22.75 -3.51 16.36
N GLY A 151 -21.75 -2.83 15.81
CA GLY A 151 -20.44 -2.66 16.47
C GLY A 151 -19.74 -3.99 16.76
N ARG A 152 -20.04 -5.04 15.98
CA ARG A 152 -19.50 -6.40 16.14
C ARG A 152 -19.79 -7.03 17.52
N ARG A 153 -20.91 -6.67 18.15
CA ARG A 153 -21.31 -7.19 19.48
C ARG A 153 -22.01 -8.54 19.44
N ASN A 154 -22.63 -8.89 18.31
CA ASN A 154 -23.33 -10.16 18.12
C ASN A 154 -22.40 -11.20 17.45
N PRO A 155 -21.96 -12.24 18.16
CA PRO A 155 -20.99 -13.20 17.63
C PRO A 155 -21.48 -13.98 16.41
N GLN A 156 -22.75 -14.37 16.37
CA GLN A 156 -23.32 -15.14 15.26
C GLN A 156 -23.40 -14.29 13.98
N LEU A 157 -23.81 -13.04 14.13
CA LEU A 157 -23.82 -12.09 13.02
C LEU A 157 -22.40 -11.77 12.55
N MET A 158 -21.47 -11.58 13.49
CA MET A 158 -20.06 -11.34 13.21
C MET A 158 -19.45 -12.46 12.38
N GLU A 159 -19.57 -13.72 12.81
CA GLU A 159 -19.05 -14.88 12.09
C GLU A 159 -19.67 -15.01 10.68
N LYS A 160 -20.99 -14.83 10.58
CA LYS A 160 -21.68 -14.81 9.28
C LYS A 160 -21.11 -13.72 8.37
N ASN A 161 -20.89 -12.52 8.90
CA ASN A 161 -20.43 -11.37 8.15
C ASN A 161 -18.97 -11.52 7.70
N ASP A 162 -18.10 -12.00 8.58
CA ASP A 162 -16.69 -12.27 8.30
C ASP A 162 -16.56 -13.32 7.19
N ARG A 163 -17.36 -14.40 7.23
CA ARG A 163 -17.42 -15.40 6.16
C ARG A 163 -17.84 -14.83 4.81
N ILE A 164 -18.87 -13.97 4.77
CA ILE A 164 -19.31 -13.35 3.51
C ILE A 164 -18.24 -12.36 2.99
N ASN A 165 -17.61 -11.60 3.90
CA ASN A 165 -16.49 -10.73 3.55
C ASN A 165 -15.31 -11.52 2.97
N ALA A 166 -14.98 -12.68 3.53
CA ALA A 166 -13.91 -13.54 3.04
C ALA A 166 -14.22 -14.07 1.63
N GLN A 167 -15.46 -14.52 1.39
CA GLN A 167 -15.87 -14.96 0.06
C GLN A 167 -15.79 -13.84 -0.99
N LEU A 168 -16.25 -12.64 -0.64
CA LEU A 168 -16.10 -11.46 -1.51
C LEU A 168 -14.63 -11.15 -1.79
N LEU A 169 -13.77 -11.19 -0.78
CA LEU A 169 -12.35 -10.91 -0.94
C LEU A 169 -11.67 -11.94 -1.85
N LYS A 170 -11.96 -13.23 -1.64
CA LYS A 170 -11.46 -14.31 -2.50
C LYS A 170 -11.90 -14.11 -3.94
N TRP A 171 -13.19 -13.88 -4.17
CA TRP A 171 -13.72 -13.60 -5.50
C TRP A 171 -13.05 -12.36 -6.13
N THR A 172 -12.80 -11.32 -5.33
CA THR A 172 -12.09 -10.12 -5.79
C THR A 172 -10.66 -10.44 -6.22
N PHE A 173 -9.92 -11.24 -5.43
CA PHE A 173 -8.57 -11.67 -5.79
C PHE A 173 -8.54 -12.46 -7.11
N GLU A 174 -9.53 -13.31 -7.35
CA GLU A 174 -9.62 -14.16 -8.54
C GLU A 174 -10.02 -13.39 -9.80
N ASN A 175 -10.86 -12.35 -9.67
CA ASN A 175 -11.46 -11.67 -10.82
C ASN A 175 -10.86 -10.29 -11.11
N TYR A 176 -10.33 -9.63 -10.10
CA TYR A 176 -9.84 -8.25 -10.22
C TYR A 176 -8.42 -8.09 -9.69
N GLY A 177 -7.95 -8.98 -8.81
CA GLY A 177 -6.70 -8.83 -8.08
C GLY A 177 -6.88 -8.13 -6.73
N TYR A 178 -5.83 -7.56 -6.15
CA TYR A 178 -5.91 -6.91 -4.83
C TYR A 178 -6.77 -5.62 -4.86
N PRO A 179 -7.72 -5.42 -3.92
CA PRO A 179 -8.53 -4.21 -3.81
C PRO A 179 -7.72 -3.06 -3.18
N SER A 180 -6.72 -2.56 -3.90
CA SER A 180 -5.87 -1.47 -3.40
C SER A 180 -6.66 -0.16 -3.27
N VAL A 181 -6.13 0.78 -2.48
CA VAL A 181 -6.69 2.14 -2.36
C VAL A 181 -6.77 2.86 -3.72
N GLN A 182 -5.88 2.52 -4.67
CA GLN A 182 -5.89 3.07 -6.02
C GLN A 182 -6.99 2.45 -6.91
N ARG A 183 -7.59 1.35 -6.47
CA ARG A 183 -8.64 0.62 -7.18
C ARG A 183 -10.03 0.86 -6.59
N ILE A 184 -10.13 0.90 -5.26
CA ILE A 184 -11.41 1.04 -4.54
C ILE A 184 -11.55 2.34 -3.75
N GLY A 185 -10.49 3.16 -3.67
CA GLY A 185 -10.47 4.34 -2.82
C GLY A 185 -10.35 4.00 -1.32
N LEU A 186 -10.34 5.04 -0.49
CA LEU A 186 -10.40 4.92 0.97
C LEU A 186 -11.79 5.28 1.51
N ILE A 187 -12.56 6.04 0.72
CA ILE A 187 -13.94 6.45 1.01
C ILE A 187 -14.81 5.88 -0.13
N GLY A 188 -15.76 5.04 0.26
CA GLY A 188 -16.71 4.40 -0.63
C GLY A 188 -17.97 5.24 -0.82
N ASN A 189 -19.06 4.57 -1.19
CA ASN A 189 -20.37 5.20 -1.30
C ASN A 189 -20.84 5.69 0.07
N ASP A 190 -21.62 6.77 0.08
CA ASP A 190 -22.21 7.36 1.29
C ASP A 190 -21.20 7.68 2.41
N GLY A 191 -19.94 7.95 2.03
CA GLY A 191 -18.87 8.31 2.98
C GLY A 191 -18.30 7.13 3.77
N VAL A 192 -18.60 5.87 3.38
CA VAL A 192 -18.11 4.69 4.09
C VAL A 192 -16.58 4.64 4.05
N PHE A 193 -15.95 4.67 5.23
CA PHE A 193 -14.50 4.53 5.36
C PHE A 193 -14.09 3.05 5.19
N MET A 194 -13.21 2.77 4.22
CA MET A 194 -12.85 1.42 3.79
C MET A 194 -11.35 1.09 4.03
N PRO A 195 -10.86 1.10 5.28
CA PRO A 195 -9.49 0.71 5.57
C PRO A 195 -9.35 -0.81 5.44
N MET A 196 -8.64 -1.28 4.41
CA MET A 196 -8.46 -2.72 4.18
C MET A 196 -7.81 -3.47 5.35
N HIS A 197 -6.98 -2.77 6.15
CA HIS A 197 -6.29 -3.34 7.30
C HIS A 197 -7.21 -4.06 8.29
N PRO A 198 -8.20 -3.40 8.94
CA PRO A 198 -9.19 -4.07 9.78
C PRO A 198 -9.89 -5.27 9.14
N LEU A 199 -10.29 -5.16 7.88
CA LEU A 199 -11.04 -6.22 7.20
C LEU A 199 -10.24 -7.53 7.16
N PHE A 200 -8.96 -7.48 6.76
CA PHE A 200 -8.10 -8.67 6.78
C PHE A 200 -7.90 -9.21 8.20
N SER A 201 -7.73 -8.32 9.17
CA SER A 201 -7.52 -8.70 10.57
C SER A 201 -8.75 -9.36 11.20
N HIS A 202 -9.96 -9.11 10.70
CA HIS A 202 -11.18 -9.77 11.20
C HIS A 202 -11.36 -11.18 10.64
N MET A 203 -11.00 -11.40 9.37
CA MET A 203 -11.21 -12.67 8.66
C MET A 203 -10.12 -13.73 8.94
N ILE A 204 -9.38 -13.61 10.03
CA ILE A 204 -8.25 -14.51 10.33
C ILE A 204 -8.69 -15.93 10.69
N GLY A 205 -9.94 -16.14 11.13
CA GLY A 205 -10.47 -17.47 11.45
C GLY A 205 -11.15 -18.17 10.27
N GLU A 206 -11.27 -17.49 9.13
CA GLU A 206 -12.04 -17.99 8.00
C GLU A 206 -11.28 -19.09 7.23
N LYS A 207 -12.04 -20.00 6.60
CA LYS A 207 -11.48 -21.13 5.84
C LYS A 207 -10.58 -20.70 4.68
N GLU A 208 -10.77 -19.48 4.15
CA GLU A 208 -9.96 -18.89 3.11
C GLU A 208 -8.60 -18.35 3.59
N TYR A 209 -8.30 -18.34 4.90
CA TYR A 209 -7.07 -17.76 5.44
C TYR A 209 -5.79 -18.23 4.72
N SER A 210 -5.64 -19.54 4.51
CA SER A 210 -4.46 -20.10 3.82
C SER A 210 -4.31 -19.58 2.39
N TYR A 211 -5.44 -19.36 1.71
CA TYR A 211 -5.46 -18.74 0.38
C TYR A 211 -5.05 -17.26 0.47
N PHE A 212 -5.61 -16.49 1.41
CA PHE A 212 -5.25 -15.08 1.61
C PHE A 212 -3.78 -14.89 1.96
N LYS A 213 -3.25 -15.73 2.87
CA LYS A 213 -1.83 -15.71 3.24
C LYS A 213 -0.91 -15.84 2.01
N THR A 214 -1.22 -16.79 1.13
CA THR A 214 -0.43 -16.98 -0.10
C THR A 214 -0.60 -15.80 -1.07
N LYS A 215 -1.83 -15.42 -1.41
CA LYS A 215 -2.11 -14.37 -2.39
C LYS A 215 -1.64 -12.99 -1.95
N MET A 216 -1.81 -12.62 -0.69
CA MET A 216 -1.34 -11.33 -0.18
C MET A 216 0.19 -11.21 -0.26
N LEU A 217 0.94 -12.30 -0.04
CA LEU A 217 2.39 -12.28 -0.23
C LEU A 217 2.79 -12.04 -1.69
N GLU A 218 2.06 -12.59 -2.66
CA GLU A 218 2.23 -12.26 -4.08
C GLU A 218 1.92 -10.78 -4.35
N TYR A 219 0.86 -10.26 -3.74
CA TYR A 219 0.50 -8.85 -3.89
C TYR A 219 1.53 -7.91 -3.24
N ILE A 220 2.25 -8.32 -2.19
CA ILE A 220 3.40 -7.57 -1.68
C ILE A 220 4.49 -7.48 -2.73
N LYS A 221 4.83 -8.60 -3.39
CA LYS A 221 5.85 -8.64 -4.45
C LYS A 221 5.48 -7.75 -5.64
N SER A 222 4.20 -7.66 -5.98
CA SER A 222 3.69 -6.76 -7.03
C SER A 222 3.59 -5.29 -6.61
N GLY A 223 3.64 -5.01 -5.31
CA GLY A 223 3.46 -3.66 -4.75
C GLY A 223 2.01 -3.22 -4.58
N ASP A 224 1.04 -4.14 -4.65
CA ASP A 224 -0.38 -3.84 -4.48
C ASP A 224 -0.86 -4.01 -3.03
N CYS A 225 -0.27 -4.95 -2.29
CA CYS A 225 -0.51 -5.13 -0.86
C CYS A 225 0.56 -4.41 -0.03
N ILE A 226 0.11 -3.71 1.01
CA ILE A 226 1.00 -3.09 1.99
C ILE A 226 1.55 -4.21 2.89
N PRO A 227 2.88 -4.31 3.09
CA PRO A 227 3.48 -5.37 3.91
C PRO A 227 2.91 -5.50 5.32
N LYS A 228 2.48 -4.37 5.92
CA LYS A 228 1.94 -4.35 7.28
C LYS A 228 0.56 -5.00 7.39
N ASP A 229 -0.28 -4.91 6.35
CA ASP A 229 -1.62 -5.53 6.36
C ASP A 229 -1.48 -7.06 6.41
N TYR A 230 -0.64 -7.60 5.54
CA TYR A 230 -0.29 -9.02 5.55
C TYR A 230 0.31 -9.47 6.89
N ALA A 231 1.31 -8.72 7.39
CA ALA A 231 1.97 -9.08 8.63
C ALA A 231 1.01 -9.09 9.82
N ASN A 232 0.10 -8.11 9.90
CA ASN A 232 -0.90 -8.06 10.96
C ASN A 232 -1.89 -9.24 10.87
N MET A 233 -2.38 -9.56 9.67
CA MET A 233 -3.26 -10.72 9.46
C MET A 233 -2.57 -12.02 9.90
N VAL A 234 -1.32 -12.25 9.48
CA VAL A 234 -0.56 -13.46 9.83
C VAL A 234 -0.26 -13.50 11.32
N ASP A 235 0.24 -12.41 11.92
CA ASP A 235 0.55 -12.36 13.34
C ASP A 235 -0.68 -12.60 14.21
N ARG A 236 -1.83 -12.01 13.83
CA ARG A 236 -3.08 -12.18 14.57
C ARG A 236 -3.60 -13.61 14.45
N HIS A 237 -3.57 -14.21 13.26
CA HIS A 237 -3.95 -15.62 13.07
C HIS A 237 -3.05 -16.53 13.91
N ASN A 238 -1.73 -16.39 13.79
CA ASN A 238 -0.77 -17.20 14.53
C ASN A 238 -1.02 -17.12 16.05
N LEU A 239 -1.28 -15.92 16.58
CA LEU A 239 -1.50 -15.73 18.00
C LEU A 239 -2.87 -16.21 18.48
N GLN A 240 -3.94 -15.91 17.72
CA GLN A 240 -5.31 -16.12 18.17
C GLN A 240 -5.89 -17.47 17.75
N ILE A 241 -5.48 -18.03 16.62
CA ILE A 241 -5.96 -19.30 16.08
C ILE A 241 -4.96 -20.41 16.37
N ASP A 242 -3.74 -20.31 15.83
CA ASP A 242 -2.72 -21.36 15.94
C ASP A 242 -2.07 -21.42 17.34
N LYS A 243 -2.23 -20.36 18.15
CA LYS A 243 -1.61 -20.20 19.48
C LYS A 243 -0.07 -20.30 19.45
N VAL A 244 0.55 -19.82 18.38
CA VAL A 244 2.00 -19.75 18.20
C VAL A 244 2.52 -18.31 18.18
N GLU A 245 3.84 -18.16 18.21
CA GLU A 245 4.50 -16.85 18.18
C GLU A 245 4.20 -16.03 16.91
N MET A 246 4.28 -14.70 17.05
CA MET A 246 4.10 -13.75 15.96
C MET A 246 5.36 -13.67 15.09
N PRO A 247 5.33 -14.12 13.81
CA PRO A 247 6.52 -14.12 12.95
C PRO A 247 7.03 -12.72 12.62
N TYR A 248 6.17 -11.69 12.65
CA TYR A 248 6.52 -10.32 12.27
C TYR A 248 6.37 -9.30 13.40
N GLY A 249 5.68 -9.60 14.49
CA GLY A 249 5.50 -8.69 15.63
C GLY A 249 4.81 -7.36 15.26
N SER A 250 3.84 -7.41 14.36
CA SER A 250 3.05 -6.28 13.82
C SER A 250 1.65 -6.20 14.42
N TYR A 251 1.16 -7.26 15.06
CA TYR A 251 -0.11 -7.23 15.80
C TYR A 251 0.11 -6.65 17.21
N PRO A 252 -0.67 -5.63 17.63
CA PRO A 252 -0.51 -4.98 18.92
C PRO A 252 -1.12 -5.85 20.03
N SER A 253 -0.40 -6.91 20.43
CA SER A 253 -0.72 -7.68 21.63
C SER A 253 0.41 -7.56 22.65
N TYR A 254 0.05 -7.12 23.86
CA TYR A 254 0.92 -7.00 25.02
C TYR A 254 1.18 -8.39 25.61
N SER A 255 2.35 -8.99 25.34
CA SER A 255 3.06 -9.92 26.26
C SER A 255 4.02 -10.90 25.57
N ALA A 256 3.97 -11.08 24.25
CA ALA A 256 4.87 -12.04 23.62
C ALA A 256 6.32 -11.56 23.76
N ILE A 257 7.18 -12.34 24.42
CA ILE A 257 8.64 -12.17 24.33
C ILE A 257 8.99 -12.38 22.86
N ILE A 258 9.45 -11.31 22.20
CA ILE A 258 9.78 -11.36 20.78
C ILE A 258 11.28 -11.57 20.64
N ASP A 259 11.70 -12.67 20.01
CA ASP A 259 13.06 -12.76 19.44
C ASP A 259 13.18 -11.71 18.33
N THR A 260 13.75 -10.57 18.70
CA THR A 260 13.88 -9.43 17.79
C THR A 260 14.78 -9.73 16.59
N ILE A 261 15.74 -10.66 16.70
CA ILE A 261 16.63 -11.02 15.59
C ILE A 261 15.84 -11.83 14.56
N LYS A 262 15.14 -12.88 15.01
CA LYS A 262 14.29 -13.72 14.16
C LYS A 262 13.19 -12.89 13.50
N VAL A 263 12.49 -12.07 14.27
CA VAL A 263 11.41 -11.23 13.75
C VAL A 263 11.93 -10.18 12.77
N ASN A 264 13.04 -9.50 13.04
CA ASN A 264 13.59 -8.54 12.08
C ASN A 264 14.03 -9.21 10.76
N ARG A 265 14.55 -10.45 10.82
CA ARG A 265 14.87 -11.25 9.63
C ARG A 265 13.60 -11.53 8.81
N ASN A 266 12.51 -11.92 9.46
CA ASN A 266 11.23 -12.19 8.79
C ASN A 266 10.61 -10.91 8.21
N ARG A 267 10.63 -9.81 8.97
CA ARG A 267 10.14 -8.49 8.52
C ARG A 267 10.84 -8.04 7.23
N LYS A 268 12.17 -8.20 7.15
CA LYS A 268 12.94 -7.88 5.94
C LYS A 268 12.50 -8.72 4.73
N LYS A 269 12.11 -9.98 4.92
CA LYS A 269 11.65 -10.87 3.83
C LYS A 269 10.35 -10.39 3.17
N ILE A 270 9.57 -9.54 3.83
CA ILE A 270 8.33 -8.98 3.29
C ILE A 270 8.36 -7.47 3.10
N GLY A 271 9.53 -6.84 3.30
CA GLY A 271 9.70 -5.39 3.10
C GLY A 271 9.32 -4.53 4.31
N LEU A 272 9.13 -5.10 5.49
CA LEU A 272 8.88 -4.34 6.71
C LEU A 272 10.18 -3.80 7.36
N PRO A 273 10.12 -2.62 7.99
CA PRO A 273 11.25 -2.09 8.76
C PRO A 273 11.47 -2.88 10.05
N ALA A 274 12.69 -2.90 10.58
CA ALA A 274 13.00 -3.53 11.88
C ALA A 274 12.22 -2.90 13.06
N LEU A 275 11.90 -3.70 14.09
CA LEU A 275 11.04 -3.29 15.23
C LEU A 275 11.57 -2.07 16.00
N LYS A 276 12.88 -2.00 16.30
CA LYS A 276 13.51 -0.86 17.01
C LYS A 276 13.29 0.50 16.32
N ARG A 277 12.91 0.49 15.04
CA ARG A 277 12.59 1.70 14.26
C ARG A 277 11.18 2.22 14.54
N ILE A 278 10.22 1.36 14.87
CA ILE A 278 8.83 1.76 15.13
C ILE A 278 8.74 2.63 16.40
N SER A 279 9.46 2.26 17.47
CA SER A 279 9.42 2.97 18.75
C SER A 279 10.11 4.35 18.73
N LYS A 280 11.12 4.55 17.86
CA LYS A 280 11.79 5.85 17.70
C LYS A 280 11.03 6.82 16.79
N VAL A 281 10.25 6.31 15.84
CA VAL A 281 9.38 7.14 14.97
C VAL A 281 8.10 7.57 15.68
N GLN A 282 7.63 6.83 16.69
CA GLN A 282 6.47 7.21 17.52
C GLN A 282 6.71 8.39 18.48
N LYS A 283 7.94 8.91 18.58
CA LYS A 283 8.32 10.02 19.48
C LYS A 283 8.35 11.40 18.80
N LYS A 284 7.76 11.57 17.61
CA LYS A 284 7.63 12.88 16.95
C LYS A 284 6.24 13.05 16.35
#